data_AF-A0A959LUQ1-F1
#
_entry.id   AF-A0A959LUQ1-F1
#
_cell.length_a   1.000
_cell.length_b   1.000
_cell.length_c   1.000
_cell.angle_alpha   90.00
_cell.angle_beta   90.00
_cell.angle_gamma   90.00
#
_symmetry.space_group_name_H-M   'P 1'
#
loop_
_entity.id
_entity.type
_entity.pdbx_description
1 polymer ?
#
loop_
_entity_poly.entity_id
_entity_poly.type
_entity_poly.pdbx_seq_one_letter_code
_entity_poly.pdbx_strand_id
1 'polypeptide(L)'
;MNITDKIVLTILLLLGLLTLFLSSSIIFDLFEIREMEGNYVGFVVWANFISAILYIITALDFILRKKWNWRYLGVSFVVLLIATISFWVYVANGGIYEVKTIKAIIFRLTFTGILLSIIFIKYKKGLKK
;
A
#
# COMPACT_ATOMS: atom_id res chain seq x y z
N MET A 1 13.23 2.25 -20.99
CA MET A 1 12.79 1.73 -19.67
C MET A 1 13.68 0.54 -19.34
N ASN A 2 14.46 0.60 -18.26
CA ASN A 2 15.36 -0.51 -17.90
C ASN A 2 14.58 -1.66 -17.24
N ILE A 3 15.22 -2.80 -17.05
CA ILE A 3 14.57 -3.99 -16.46
C ILE A 3 14.05 -3.73 -15.05
N THR A 4 14.78 -2.96 -14.25
CA THR A 4 14.35 -2.58 -12.89
C THR A 4 13.09 -1.74 -12.92
N ASP A 5 12.94 -0.82 -13.88
CA ASP A 5 11.72 0.00 -14.00
C ASP A 5 10.51 -0.87 -14.33
N LYS A 6 10.68 -1.87 -15.22
CA LYS A 6 9.63 -2.86 -15.53
C LYS A 6 9.22 -3.63 -14.28
N ILE A 7 10.19 -4.13 -13.51
CA ILE A 7 9.93 -4.90 -12.28
C ILE A 7 9.16 -4.05 -11.26
N VAL A 8 9.62 -2.82 -10.97
CA VAL A 8 8.95 -1.94 -10.00
C VAL A 8 7.53 -1.60 -10.45
N LEU A 9 7.31 -1.34 -11.74
CA LEU A 9 5.99 -1.10 -12.29
C LEU A 9 5.05 -2.30 -12.12
N THR A 10 5.51 -3.48 -12.50
CA THR A 10 4.72 -4.71 -12.37
C THR A 10 4.35 -4.95 -10.92
N ILE A 11 5.28 -4.76 -9.99
CA ILE A 11 5.02 -4.91 -8.56
C ILE A 11 4.00 -3.89 -8.07
N LEU A 12 4.15 -2.60 -8.41
CA LEU A 12 3.19 -1.55 -8.02
C LEU A 12 1.77 -1.84 -8.51
N LEU A 13 1.64 -2.27 -9.77
CA LEU A 13 0.34 -2.58 -10.36
C LEU A 13 -0.26 -3.85 -9.78
N LEU A 14 0.50 -4.94 -9.64
CA LEU A 14 0.00 -6.18 -9.06
C LEU A 14 -0.41 -6.00 -7.60
N LEU A 15 0.46 -5.39 -6.78
CA LEU A 15 0.15 -5.13 -5.37
C LEU A 15 -1.01 -4.13 -5.24
N GLY A 16 -1.01 -3.08 -6.04
CA GLY A 16 -2.07 -2.07 -6.06
C GLY A 16 -3.42 -2.68 -6.42
N LEU A 17 -3.53 -3.39 -7.54
CA LEU A 17 -4.78 -3.98 -8.00
C LEU A 17 -5.31 -5.06 -7.07
N LEU A 18 -4.44 -5.97 -6.59
CA LEU A 18 -4.84 -7.01 -5.65
C LEU A 18 -5.32 -6.41 -4.33
N THR A 19 -4.59 -5.43 -3.79
CA THR A 19 -4.97 -4.77 -2.53
C THR A 19 -6.26 -3.97 -2.70
N LEU A 20 -6.43 -3.29 -3.84
CA LEU A 20 -7.64 -2.53 -4.14
C LEU A 20 -8.84 -3.48 -4.20
N PHE A 21 -8.72 -4.61 -4.91
CA PHE A 21 -9.77 -5.63 -4.98
C PHE A 21 -10.17 -6.17 -3.61
N LEU A 22 -9.19 -6.62 -2.81
CA LEU A 22 -9.45 -7.18 -1.48
C LEU A 22 -10.08 -6.13 -0.55
N SER A 23 -9.52 -4.92 -0.50
CA SER A 23 -10.02 -3.88 0.40
C SER A 23 -11.41 -3.39 -0.03
N SER A 24 -11.67 -3.28 -1.34
CA SER A 24 -13.00 -2.93 -1.86
C SER A 24 -14.02 -4.00 -1.52
N SER A 25 -13.64 -5.27 -1.65
CA SER A 25 -14.54 -6.38 -1.34
C SER A 25 -14.92 -6.42 0.13
N ILE A 26 -13.99 -6.05 1.04
CA ILE A 26 -14.31 -5.93 2.46
C ILE A 26 -15.17 -4.69 2.75
N ILE A 27 -14.87 -3.54 2.12
CA ILE A 27 -15.58 -2.27 2.36
C ILE A 27 -17.02 -2.31 1.84
N PHE A 28 -17.22 -2.89 0.65
CA PHE A 28 -18.52 -2.92 -0.04
C PHE A 28 -19.23 -4.27 0.11
N ASP A 29 -18.72 -5.16 0.97
CA ASP A 29 -19.31 -6.48 1.26
C ASP A 29 -19.52 -7.35 0.01
N LEU A 30 -18.48 -7.41 -0.83
CA LEU A 30 -18.50 -8.16 -2.08
C LEU A 30 -17.88 -9.55 -1.89
N PHE A 31 -18.45 -10.54 -2.59
CA PHE A 31 -17.89 -11.89 -2.72
C PHE A 31 -17.65 -12.63 -1.39
N GLU A 32 -18.40 -12.30 -0.33
CA GLU A 32 -18.29 -12.93 1.01
C GLU A 32 -16.89 -12.79 1.65
N ILE A 33 -16.02 -11.91 1.10
CA ILE A 33 -14.64 -11.71 1.59
C ILE A 33 -14.63 -11.12 3.00
N ARG A 34 -15.63 -10.30 3.31
CA ARG A 34 -15.79 -9.69 4.63
C ARG A 34 -15.98 -10.74 5.74
N GLU A 35 -16.78 -11.78 5.49
CA GLU A 35 -17.01 -12.86 6.45
C GLU A 35 -15.76 -13.72 6.64
N MET A 36 -15.02 -13.99 5.56
CA MET A 36 -13.74 -14.73 5.62
C MET A 36 -12.64 -13.99 6.40
N GLU A 37 -12.68 -12.66 6.41
CA GLU A 37 -11.76 -11.81 7.16
C GLU A 37 -12.15 -11.64 8.63
N GLY A 38 -13.40 -11.94 9.02
CA GLY A 38 -13.82 -11.96 10.42
C GLY A 38 -13.69 -10.59 11.11
N ASN A 39 -13.05 -10.56 12.28
CA ASN A 39 -12.87 -9.32 13.06
C ASN A 39 -11.72 -8.46 12.52
N TYR A 40 -11.83 -8.02 11.26
CA TYR A 40 -10.88 -7.09 10.67
C TYR A 40 -11.07 -5.68 11.26
N VAL A 41 -9.99 -4.90 11.28
CA VAL A 41 -10.03 -3.52 11.77
C VAL A 41 -10.33 -2.57 10.62
N GLY A 42 -11.52 -1.97 10.62
CA GLY A 42 -12.05 -1.20 9.49
C GLY A 42 -11.15 -0.06 9.01
N PHE A 43 -10.57 0.74 9.91
CA PHE A 43 -9.68 1.84 9.51
C PHE A 43 -8.38 1.35 8.86
N VAL A 44 -7.92 0.14 9.21
CA VAL A 44 -6.76 -0.49 8.58
C VAL A 44 -7.11 -0.81 7.12
N VAL A 45 -8.29 -1.39 6.88
CA VAL A 45 -8.77 -1.69 5.52
C VAL A 45 -8.88 -0.43 4.66
N TRP A 46 -9.41 0.66 5.22
CA TRP A 46 -9.47 1.96 4.51
C TRP A 46 -8.09 2.53 4.19
N ALA A 47 -7.14 2.47 5.14
CA ALA A 47 -5.76 2.89 4.88
C ALA A 47 -5.12 2.08 3.74
N ASN A 48 -5.40 0.77 3.70
CA ASN A 48 -4.91 -0.12 2.65
C ASN A 48 -5.52 0.18 1.29
N PHE A 49 -6.82 0.49 1.25
CA PHE A 49 -7.53 0.88 0.04
C PHE A 49 -6.94 2.17 -0.55
N ILE A 50 -6.75 3.20 0.27
CA ILE A 50 -6.12 4.47 -0.14
C ILE A 50 -4.68 4.23 -0.62
N SER A 51 -3.92 3.43 0.12
CA SER A 51 -2.55 3.05 -0.21
C SER A 51 -2.45 2.36 -1.59
N ALA A 52 -3.38 1.46 -1.88
CA ALA A 52 -3.47 0.75 -3.16
C ALA A 52 -3.71 1.69 -4.34
N ILE A 53 -4.61 2.68 -4.19
CA ILE A 53 -4.85 3.71 -5.20
C ILE A 53 -3.54 4.50 -5.45
N LEU A 54 -2.83 4.89 -4.40
CA LEU A 54 -1.58 5.63 -4.52
C LEU A 54 -0.48 4.82 -5.22
N TYR A 55 -0.46 3.49 -5.08
CA TYR A 55 0.47 2.64 -5.84
C TYR A 55 0.19 2.67 -7.33
N ILE A 56 -1.09 2.54 -7.70
CA ILE A 56 -1.52 2.59 -9.09
C ILE A 56 -1.22 3.98 -9.68
N ILE A 57 -1.52 5.05 -8.96
CA ILE A 57 -1.18 6.42 -9.38
C ILE A 57 0.33 6.58 -9.56
N THR A 58 1.15 6.03 -8.66
CA THR A 58 2.62 6.07 -8.80
C THR A 58 3.08 5.38 -10.09
N ALA A 59 2.49 4.22 -10.41
CA ALA A 59 2.80 3.50 -11.63
C ALA A 59 2.35 4.27 -12.89
N LEU A 60 1.13 4.83 -12.88
CA LEU A 60 0.60 5.63 -13.98
C LEU A 60 1.42 6.91 -14.21
N ASP A 61 1.78 7.64 -13.15
CA ASP A 61 2.60 8.85 -13.24
C ASP A 61 3.96 8.54 -13.89
N PHE A 62 4.59 7.42 -13.53
CA PHE A 62 5.81 6.97 -14.17
C PHE A 62 5.60 6.62 -15.66
N ILE A 63 4.51 5.92 -16.01
CA ILE A 63 4.20 5.55 -17.40
C ILE A 63 4.01 6.81 -18.25
N LEU A 64 3.33 7.83 -17.74
CA LEU A 64 3.04 9.07 -18.45
C LEU A 64 4.26 9.99 -18.57
N ARG A 65 5.00 10.20 -17.47
CA ARG A 65 6.10 11.17 -17.43
C ARG A 65 7.47 10.57 -17.74
N LYS A 66 7.57 9.23 -17.79
CA LYS A 66 8.82 8.45 -17.92
C LYS A 66 9.89 8.83 -16.87
N LYS A 67 9.46 9.40 -15.74
CA LYS A 67 10.30 9.81 -14.61
C LYS A 67 9.66 9.35 -13.31
N TRP A 68 10.48 8.85 -12.39
CA TRP A 68 10.02 8.40 -11.09
C TRP A 68 9.62 9.59 -10.20
N ASN A 69 8.49 9.46 -9.51
CA ASN A 69 8.00 10.44 -8.54
C ASN A 69 7.66 9.72 -7.24
N TRP A 70 8.41 10.03 -6.18
CA TRP A 70 8.26 9.34 -4.89
C TRP A 70 7.06 9.85 -4.07
N ARG A 71 6.49 11.01 -4.41
CA ARG A 71 5.54 11.74 -3.55
C ARG A 71 4.29 10.92 -3.22
N TYR A 72 3.65 10.33 -4.22
CA TYR A 72 2.44 9.52 -4.02
C TYR A 72 2.71 8.30 -3.14
N LEU A 73 3.84 7.62 -3.36
CA LEU A 73 4.23 6.48 -2.54
C LEU A 73 4.66 6.89 -1.13
N GLY A 74 5.24 8.08 -0.97
CA GLY A 74 5.57 8.68 0.32
C GLY A 74 4.31 9.00 1.14
N VAL A 75 3.29 9.59 0.51
CA VAL A 75 1.98 9.79 1.15
C VAL A 75 1.37 8.45 1.57
N SER A 76 1.43 7.45 0.70
CA SER A 76 0.95 6.09 1.00
C SER A 76 1.65 5.49 2.23
N PHE A 77 2.96 5.65 2.33
CA PHE A 77 3.75 5.19 3.48
C PHE A 77 3.34 5.88 4.78
N VAL A 78 3.10 7.20 4.74
CA VAL A 78 2.64 7.96 5.92
C VAL A 78 1.24 7.50 6.35
N VAL A 79 0.31 7.29 5.42
CA VAL A 79 -1.03 6.75 5.71
C VAL A 79 -0.93 5.40 6.42
N LEU A 80 -0.07 4.51 5.92
CA LEU A 80 0.16 3.19 6.54
C LEU A 80 0.81 3.29 7.92
N LEU A 81 1.76 4.22 8.12
CA LEU A 81 2.36 4.46 9.44
C LEU A 81 1.31 4.91 10.46
N ILE A 82 0.48 5.88 10.09
CA ILE A 82 -0.60 6.37 10.96
C ILE A 82 -1.54 5.21 11.31
N ALA A 83 -1.99 4.45 10.30
CA ALA A 83 -2.86 3.30 10.52
C ALA A 83 -2.22 2.23 11.41
N THR A 84 -0.90 2.00 11.27
CA THR A 84 -0.16 1.04 12.10
C THR A 84 -0.13 1.49 13.56
N ILE A 85 0.17 2.77 13.81
CA ILE A 85 0.19 3.33 15.17
C ILE A 85 -1.22 3.27 15.78
N SER A 86 -2.25 3.70 15.04
CA SER A 86 -3.65 3.61 15.47
C SER A 86 -4.08 2.18 15.76
N PHE A 87 -3.62 1.21 14.97
CA PHE A 87 -3.89 -0.22 15.21
C PHE A 87 -3.27 -0.70 16.52
N TRP A 88 -2.02 -0.37 16.80
CA TRP A 88 -1.40 -0.76 18.07
C TRP A 88 -2.08 -0.12 19.28
N VAL A 89 -2.49 1.15 19.17
CA VAL A 89 -3.30 1.81 20.21
C VAL A 89 -4.66 1.11 20.38
N TYR A 90 -5.34 0.75 19.29
CA TYR A 90 -6.61 0.02 19.34
C TYR A 90 -6.46 -1.34 20.03
N VAL A 91 -5.41 -2.10 19.70
CA VAL A 91 -5.12 -3.40 20.34
C VAL A 91 -4.77 -3.23 21.82
N ALA A 92 -3.98 -2.22 22.18
CA ALA A 92 -3.61 -1.95 23.57
C ALA A 92 -4.81 -1.59 24.44
N ASN A 93 -5.88 -1.04 23.85
CA ASN A 93 -7.15 -0.75 24.54
C ASN A 93 -8.15 -1.92 24.51
N GLY A 94 -7.70 -3.13 24.17
CA GLY A 94 -8.55 -4.33 24.16
C GLY A 94 -9.42 -4.51 22.91
N GLY A 95 -9.11 -3.79 21.82
CA GLY A 95 -9.82 -3.92 20.56
C GLY A 95 -9.72 -5.34 19.99
N ILE A 96 -10.83 -5.85 19.42
CA ILE A 96 -10.88 -7.18 18.80
C ILE A 96 -10.23 -7.10 17.42
N TYR A 97 -9.34 -8.05 17.11
CA TYR A 97 -8.65 -8.11 15.83
C TYR A 97 -8.31 -9.55 15.45
N GLU A 98 -8.18 -9.79 14.15
CA GLU A 98 -7.60 -11.02 13.61
C GLU A 98 -6.08 -10.92 13.45
N VAL A 99 -5.36 -12.03 13.67
CA VAL A 99 -3.91 -12.13 13.40
C VAL A 99 -3.59 -11.84 11.93
N LYS A 100 -4.53 -12.09 11.01
CA LYS A 100 -4.44 -11.71 9.60
C LYS A 100 -4.21 -10.20 9.43
N THR A 101 -4.85 -9.37 10.27
CA THR A 101 -4.68 -7.90 10.24
C THR A 101 -3.25 -7.49 10.54
N ILE A 102 -2.61 -8.12 11.54
CA ILE A 102 -1.19 -7.85 11.87
C ILE A 102 -0.29 -8.19 10.67
N LYS A 103 -0.47 -9.37 10.09
CA LYS A 103 0.30 -9.80 8.91
C LYS A 103 0.12 -8.82 7.75
N ALA A 104 -1.11 -8.35 7.54
CA ALA A 104 -1.45 -7.44 6.47
C ALA A 104 -0.82 -6.04 6.64
N ILE A 105 -0.72 -5.53 7.88
CA ILE A 105 -0.05 -4.27 8.20
C ILE A 105 1.46 -4.39 7.98
N ILE A 106 2.10 -5.41 8.57
CA ILE A 106 3.56 -5.63 8.46
C ILE A 106 3.98 -5.78 7.00
N PHE A 107 3.22 -6.59 6.25
CA PHE A 107 3.46 -6.81 4.83
C PHE A 107 3.43 -5.49 4.05
N ARG A 108 2.37 -4.68 4.24
CA ARG A 108 2.24 -3.40 3.53
C ARG A 108 3.37 -2.46 3.91
N LEU A 109 3.60 -2.21 5.20
CA LEU A 109 4.64 -1.27 5.64
C LEU A 109 6.02 -1.62 5.07
N THR A 110 6.38 -2.90 5.10
CA THR A 110 7.66 -3.39 4.59
C THR A 110 7.78 -3.20 3.08
N PHE A 111 6.78 -3.64 2.31
CA PHE A 111 6.83 -3.53 0.85
C PHE A 111 6.78 -2.08 0.37
N THR A 112 5.93 -1.24 0.96
CA THR A 112 5.89 0.18 0.63
C THR A 112 7.22 0.85 0.91
N GLY A 113 7.83 0.58 2.07
CA GLY A 113 9.11 1.15 2.45
C GLY A 113 10.25 0.77 1.49
N ILE A 114 10.29 -0.49 1.06
CA ILE A 114 11.25 -0.97 0.06
C ILE A 114 11.05 -0.26 -1.28
N LEU A 115 9.81 -0.23 -1.79
CA LEU A 115 9.49 0.41 -3.07
C LEU A 115 9.77 1.92 -3.02
N LEU A 116 9.42 2.58 -1.92
CA LEU A 116 9.69 4.00 -1.69
C LEU A 116 11.19 4.29 -1.73
N SER A 117 11.99 3.47 -1.06
CA SER A 117 13.45 3.60 -1.05
C SER A 117 14.03 3.47 -2.47
N ILE A 118 13.59 2.46 -3.23
CA ILE A 118 14.03 2.24 -4.61
C ILE A 118 13.65 3.43 -5.51
N ILE A 119 12.40 3.89 -5.43
CA ILE A 119 11.89 5.01 -6.24
C ILE A 119 12.59 6.31 -5.86
N PHE A 120 12.83 6.56 -4.58
CA PHE A 120 13.55 7.74 -4.10
C PHE A 120 14.99 7.79 -4.62
N ILE A 121 15.71 6.66 -4.57
CA ILE A 121 17.07 6.55 -5.13
C ILE A 121 17.05 6.83 -6.64
N LYS A 122 16.09 6.25 -7.37
CA LYS A 122 15.95 6.45 -8.82
C LYS A 122 15.62 7.90 -9.16
N TYR A 123 14.73 8.55 -8.40
CA TYR A 123 14.42 9.97 -8.54
C TYR A 123 15.67 10.83 -8.36
N LYS A 124 16.44 10.62 -7.28
CA LYS A 124 17.69 11.37 -7.01
C LYS A 124 18.74 11.17 -8.11
N LYS A 125 18.86 9.96 -8.67
CA LYS A 125 19.74 9.70 -9.83
C LYS A 125 19.28 10.44 -11.08
N GLY A 126 17.97 10.53 -11.31
CA GLY A 126 17.38 11.25 -12.45
C GLY A 126 17.55 12.77 -12.38
N LEU A 127 17.71 13.35 -11.20
CA LEU A 127 18.03 14.77 -11.00
C LEU A 127 19.50 15.12 -11.26
N LYS A 128 20.41 14.14 -11.24
CA LYS A 128 21.85 14.34 -11.46
C LYS A 128 22.26 14.23 -12.93
N LYS A 129 21.32 13.94 -13.83
CA LYS A 129 21.50 13.93 -15.30
C LYS A 129 20.85 15.17 -15.88
#